data_AF-A0A822BI16-F1
#
_entry.id   AF-A0A822BI16-F1
#
_cell.length_a   1.000
_cell.length_b   1.000
_cell.length_c   1.000
_cell.angle_alpha   90.00
_cell.angle_beta   90.00
_cell.angle_gamma   90.00
#
_symmetry.space_group_name_H-M   'P 1'
#
loop_
_entity.id
_entity.type
_entity.pdbx_description
1 polymer ?
#
loop_
_entity_poly.entity_id
_entity_poly.type
_entity_poly.pdbx_seq_one_letter_code
_entity_poly.pdbx_strand_id
1 'polypeptide(L)'
;MSMLTIIFFLIVALFAYGIHYYSLLLPIVNGYGAKYMCSSLFIAGHSEQQQLDEDLNMFPMKYVTFTINYSDLSVSSTLFGFAQRKAIYRNGLGATLISELTEDQIRAQTFNVAIPPNLNQDDVPWPMGDKIDDDNFPSNINKTLLQDAINNLFIERNPTKLIRTRAVVVLYDGKLIAEQYASGFSRKSKFLGWSMTKSIISALIGILVNDMKLNIDEPAPLPEWNNTND
;
A
#
# COMPACT_ATOMS: atom_id res chain seq x y z
N MET A 1 44.09 21.22 24.69
CA MET A 1 42.64 21.12 24.91
C MET A 1 42.41 20.12 26.03
N SER A 2 41.65 20.45 27.08
CA SER A 2 41.45 19.50 28.19
C SER A 2 40.58 18.32 27.73
N MET A 3 40.73 17.16 28.38
CA MET A 3 39.90 15.98 28.12
C MET A 3 38.40 16.31 28.18
N LEU A 4 38.01 17.18 29.12
CA LEU A 4 36.63 17.64 29.29
C LEU A 4 36.11 18.41 28.05
N THR A 5 36.96 19.25 27.46
CA THR A 5 36.63 20.00 26.25
C THR A 5 36.44 19.07 25.04
N ILE A 6 37.26 18.03 24.90
CA ILE A 6 37.12 17.03 23.82
C ILE A 6 35.80 16.27 23.97
N ILE A 7 35.49 15.79 25.18
CA ILE A 7 34.24 15.06 25.47
C ILE A 7 33.03 15.96 25.17
N PHE A 8 33.08 17.23 25.58
CA PHE A 8 32.02 18.19 25.28
C PHE A 8 31.78 18.32 23.76
N PHE A 9 32.83 18.52 22.96
CA PHE A 9 32.67 18.64 21.51
C PHE A 9 32.17 17.34 20.86
N LEU A 10 32.60 16.17 21.33
CA LEU A 10 32.08 14.89 20.85
C LEU A 10 30.59 14.72 21.16
N ILE A 11 30.14 15.10 22.36
CA ILE A 11 28.73 15.08 22.74
C ILE A 11 27.95 16.04 21.83
N VAL A 12 28.40 17.28 21.65
CA VAL A 12 27.75 18.25 20.78
C VAL A 12 27.66 17.75 19.34
N ALA A 13 28.73 17.17 18.81
CA ALA A 13 28.75 16.59 17.47
C ALA A 13 27.76 15.43 17.33
N LEU A 14 27.68 14.55 18.33
CA LEU A 14 26.72 13.44 18.35
C LEU A 14 25.27 13.94 18.42
N PHE A 15 25.00 14.96 19.24
CA PHE A 15 23.67 15.59 19.31
C PHE A 15 23.31 16.27 17.98
N ALA A 16 24.23 17.02 17.37
CA ALA A 16 24.01 17.66 16.08
C ALA A 16 23.76 16.63 14.98
N TYR A 17 24.53 15.55 14.95
CA TYR A 17 24.31 14.42 14.03
C TYR A 17 22.95 13.77 14.26
N GLY A 18 22.56 13.53 15.51
CA GLY A 18 21.25 13.02 15.87
C GLY A 18 20.13 13.92 15.34
N ILE A 19 20.19 15.23 15.60
CA ILE A 19 19.21 16.21 15.11
C ILE A 19 19.12 16.19 13.58
N HIS A 20 20.26 16.19 12.89
CA HIS A 20 20.30 16.12 11.43
C HIS A 20 19.68 14.81 10.90
N TYR A 21 20.01 13.69 11.51
CA TYR A 21 19.45 12.40 11.13
C TYR A 21 17.92 12.36 11.35
N TYR A 22 17.43 12.86 12.48
CA TYR A 22 15.99 12.94 12.75
C TYR A 22 15.28 13.93 11.82
N SER A 23 15.90 15.04 11.43
CA SER A 23 15.27 15.99 10.51
C SER A 23 15.03 15.39 9.12
N LEU A 24 15.84 14.41 8.71
CA LEU A 24 15.63 13.63 7.48
C LEU A 24 14.58 12.53 7.66
N LEU A 25 14.59 11.83 8.80
CA LEU A 25 13.67 10.71 9.04
C LEU A 25 12.22 11.12 9.30
N LEU A 26 12.00 12.17 10.09
CA LEU A 26 10.65 12.57 10.53
C LEU A 26 9.69 12.85 9.35
N PRO A 27 10.08 13.61 8.31
CA PRO A 27 9.29 13.77 7.10
C PRO A 27 8.90 12.45 6.42
N ILE A 28 9.79 11.46 6.40
CA ILE A 28 9.56 10.17 5.73
C ILE A 28 8.51 9.37 6.52
N VAL A 29 8.67 9.28 7.84
CA VAL A 29 7.75 8.59 8.74
C VAL A 29 6.35 9.20 8.65
N ASN A 30 6.27 10.53 8.73
CA ASN A 30 4.99 11.22 8.63
C ASN A 30 4.41 11.12 7.21
N GLY A 31 5.23 11.24 6.17
CA GLY A 31 4.76 11.10 4.79
C GLY A 31 4.16 9.72 4.52
N TYR A 32 4.86 8.67 4.96
CA TYR A 32 4.37 7.30 4.90
C TYR A 32 3.05 7.15 5.67
N GLY A 33 3.01 7.61 6.94
CA GLY A 33 1.82 7.51 7.78
C GLY A 33 0.60 8.19 7.17
N ALA A 34 0.71 9.47 6.80
CA ALA A 34 -0.37 10.24 6.21
C ALA A 34 -0.90 9.56 4.94
N LYS A 35 0.00 9.16 4.03
CA LYS A 35 -0.38 8.49 2.78
C LYS A 35 -1.03 7.14 3.03
N TYR A 36 -0.46 6.33 3.93
CA TYR A 36 -0.96 5.00 4.28
C TYR A 36 -2.38 5.10 4.82
N MET A 37 -2.57 5.92 5.87
CA MET A 37 -3.86 6.09 6.53
C MET A 37 -4.91 6.66 5.57
N CYS A 38 -4.56 7.69 4.79
CA CYS A 38 -5.46 8.25 3.78
C CYS A 38 -5.88 7.20 2.73
N SER A 39 -4.96 6.36 2.27
CA SER A 39 -5.28 5.26 1.35
C SER A 39 -6.22 4.24 2.00
N SER A 40 -5.94 3.86 3.24
CA SER A 40 -6.70 2.82 3.94
C SER A 40 -8.13 3.25 4.23
N LEU A 41 -8.33 4.49 4.68
CA LEU A 41 -9.66 5.04 4.98
C LEU A 41 -10.46 5.33 3.71
N PHE A 42 -9.91 6.13 2.79
CA PHE A 42 -10.70 6.72 1.71
C PHE A 42 -10.68 5.91 0.41
N ILE A 43 -9.75 4.96 0.25
CA ILE A 43 -9.73 4.05 -0.91
C ILE A 43 -10.24 2.67 -0.52
N ALA A 44 -9.70 2.10 0.57
CA ALA A 44 -10.01 0.74 0.99
C ALA A 44 -11.22 0.64 1.92
N GLY A 45 -11.65 1.74 2.55
CA GLY A 45 -12.78 1.74 3.47
C GLY A 45 -12.51 1.01 4.78
N HIS A 46 -11.25 0.85 5.17
CA HIS A 46 -10.89 0.23 6.44
C HIS A 46 -11.11 1.21 7.61
N SER A 47 -11.23 0.66 8.82
CA SER A 47 -11.36 1.47 10.03
C SER A 47 -10.00 1.99 10.51
N GLU A 48 -9.97 3.24 11.00
CA GLU A 48 -8.75 3.85 11.58
C GLU A 48 -8.14 2.98 12.67
N GLN A 49 -8.96 2.56 13.64
CA GLN A 49 -8.50 1.82 14.81
C GLN A 49 -7.83 0.50 14.41
N GLN A 50 -8.41 -0.23 13.44
CA GLN A 50 -7.79 -1.44 12.93
C GLN A 50 -6.42 -1.18 12.31
N GLN A 51 -6.25 -0.07 11.57
CA GLN A 51 -4.95 0.28 11.01
C GLN A 51 -3.92 0.61 12.10
N LEU A 52 -4.34 1.30 13.16
CA LEU A 52 -3.48 1.64 14.30
C LEU A 52 -3.04 0.41 15.09
N ASP A 53 -3.94 -0.55 15.29
CA ASP A 53 -3.67 -1.77 16.06
C ASP A 53 -2.89 -2.82 15.25
N GLU A 54 -3.09 -2.80 13.93
CA GLU A 54 -2.49 -3.76 13.01
C GLU A 54 -1.28 -3.18 12.28
N ASP A 55 -1.52 -2.47 11.18
CA ASP A 55 -0.51 -2.14 10.16
C ASP A 55 0.45 -1.03 10.59
N LEU A 56 0.01 -0.12 11.47
CA LEU A 56 0.80 1.00 11.96
C LEU A 56 1.33 0.79 13.38
N ASN A 57 1.04 -0.37 14.00
CA ASN A 57 1.50 -0.73 15.34
C ASN A 57 2.95 -1.22 15.39
N MET A 58 3.84 -0.50 14.71
CA MET A 58 5.26 -0.83 14.64
C MET A 58 6.09 0.41 14.94
N PHE A 59 7.29 0.24 15.49
CA PHE A 59 8.21 1.36 15.66
C PHE A 59 8.68 1.88 14.28
N PRO A 60 8.72 3.20 14.03
CA PRO A 60 8.26 4.30 14.89
C PRO A 60 6.78 4.71 14.67
N MET A 61 6.09 4.10 13.70
CA MET A 61 4.70 4.42 13.31
C MET A 61 3.71 4.44 14.47
N LYS A 62 3.88 3.58 15.48
CA LYS A 62 3.05 3.51 16.69
C LYS A 62 2.96 4.84 17.45
N TYR A 63 3.98 5.69 17.31
CA TYR A 63 4.04 6.99 18.00
C TYR A 63 3.58 8.16 17.14
N VAL A 64 3.23 7.91 15.88
CA VAL A 64 2.71 8.92 14.96
C VAL A 64 1.28 9.24 15.36
N THR A 65 0.97 10.53 15.48
CA THR A 65 -0.39 11.03 15.67
C THR A 65 -0.99 11.35 14.31
N PHE A 66 -2.25 10.97 14.12
CA PHE A 66 -3.02 11.23 12.91
C PHE A 66 -4.15 12.22 13.18
N THR A 67 -4.45 13.06 12.19
CA THR A 67 -5.60 13.96 12.19
C THR A 67 -6.34 13.73 10.88
N ILE A 68 -7.54 13.15 10.97
CA ILE A 68 -8.36 12.80 9.81
C ILE A 68 -9.41 13.88 9.63
N ASN A 69 -9.52 14.38 8.39
CA ASN A 69 -10.56 15.29 7.99
C ASN A 69 -11.46 14.60 6.96
N TYR A 70 -12.67 14.21 7.38
CA TYR A 70 -13.63 13.51 6.53
C TYR A 70 -14.35 14.42 5.53
N SER A 71 -14.41 15.74 5.75
CA SER A 71 -15.02 16.67 4.78
C SER A 71 -14.05 17.02 3.65
N ASP A 72 -12.76 17.17 3.97
CA ASP A 72 -11.67 17.41 3.02
C ASP A 72 -11.10 16.10 2.42
N LEU A 73 -11.52 14.95 2.97
CA LEU A 73 -11.01 13.61 2.68
C LEU A 73 -9.48 13.55 2.73
N SER A 74 -8.91 14.02 3.84
CA SER A 74 -7.47 14.13 4.02
C SER A 74 -7.00 13.61 5.37
N VAL A 75 -5.72 13.26 5.45
CA VAL A 75 -5.06 12.84 6.69
C VAL A 75 -3.76 13.59 6.83
N SER A 76 -3.60 14.25 7.98
CA SER A 76 -2.31 14.79 8.41
C SER A 76 -1.69 13.86 9.45
N SER A 77 -0.38 13.75 9.47
CA SER A 77 0.33 12.99 10.50
C SER A 77 1.58 13.71 10.99
N THR A 78 1.92 13.47 12.25
CA THR A 78 3.05 14.09 12.94
C THR A 78 3.64 13.13 13.96
N LEU A 79 4.96 13.18 14.16
CA LEU A 79 5.66 12.43 15.19
C LEU A 79 6.13 13.42 16.24
N PHE A 80 5.56 13.34 17.45
CA PHE A 80 5.82 14.27 18.56
C PHE A 80 5.62 15.76 18.20
N GLY A 81 4.74 16.07 17.25
CA GLY A 81 4.45 17.43 16.80
C GLY A 81 5.40 17.96 15.72
N PHE A 82 6.42 17.21 15.30
CA PHE A 82 7.41 17.65 14.32
C PHE A 82 7.12 17.16 12.90
N ALA A 83 7.61 17.94 11.92
CA ALA A 83 7.67 17.59 10.50
C ALA A 83 6.35 17.08 9.91
N GLN A 84 5.23 17.74 10.23
CA GLN A 84 3.90 17.33 9.77
C GLN A 84 3.88 17.10 8.25
N ARG A 85 3.16 16.05 7.84
CA ARG A 85 2.86 15.76 6.44
C ARG A 85 1.36 15.50 6.27
N LYS A 86 0.84 15.80 5.09
CA LYS A 86 -0.57 15.66 4.75
C LYS A 86 -0.74 14.90 3.45
N ALA A 87 -1.70 13.98 3.41
CA ALA A 87 -2.16 13.33 2.19
C ALA A 87 -3.65 13.62 1.98
N ILE A 88 -4.03 13.79 0.71
CA ILE A 88 -5.40 14.11 0.31
C ILE A 88 -5.91 13.00 -0.61
N TYR A 89 -7.15 12.57 -0.40
CA TYR A 89 -7.83 11.67 -1.32
C TYR A 89 -8.35 12.47 -2.51
N ARG A 90 -8.08 11.95 -3.71
CA ARG A 90 -8.50 12.52 -4.98
C ARG A 90 -9.31 11.46 -5.70
N ASN A 91 -10.57 11.76 -5.99
CA ASN A 91 -11.48 10.81 -6.62
C ASN A 91 -10.91 10.28 -7.94
N GLY A 92 -10.85 8.96 -8.10
CA GLY A 92 -10.27 8.29 -9.27
C GLY A 92 -8.74 8.22 -9.31
N LEU A 93 -8.02 8.98 -8.48
CA LEU A 93 -6.54 9.00 -8.43
C LEU A 93 -5.98 8.42 -7.13
N GLY A 94 -6.82 8.25 -6.10
CA GLY A 94 -6.42 7.73 -4.80
C GLY A 94 -5.80 8.81 -3.90
N ALA A 95 -4.98 8.38 -2.95
CA ALA A 95 -4.36 9.25 -1.95
C ALA A 95 -3.05 9.84 -2.49
N THR A 96 -2.96 11.17 -2.52
CA THR A 96 -1.77 11.92 -2.93
C THR A 96 -1.13 12.58 -1.72
N LEU A 97 0.16 12.32 -1.51
CA LEU A 97 0.96 13.02 -0.50
C LEU A 97 1.28 14.43 -0.99
N ILE A 98 1.00 15.45 -0.18
CA ILE A 98 1.40 16.83 -0.46
C ILE A 98 2.90 16.95 -0.18
N SER A 99 3.64 17.39 -1.21
CA SER A 99 5.09 17.51 -1.16
C SER A 99 5.53 18.80 -1.87
N GLU A 100 6.24 18.69 -3.00
CA GLU A 100 6.84 19.81 -3.73
C GLU A 100 5.83 20.85 -4.24
N LEU A 101 4.61 20.41 -4.54
CA LEU A 101 3.50 21.27 -4.96
C LEU A 101 2.60 21.61 -3.77
N THR A 102 2.00 22.80 -3.81
CA THR A 102 0.98 23.19 -2.83
C THR A 102 -0.27 22.34 -2.99
N GLU A 103 -1.07 22.25 -1.94
CA GLU A 103 -2.33 21.52 -1.98
C GLU A 103 -3.27 22.05 -3.08
N ASP A 104 -3.37 23.38 -3.23
CA ASP A 104 -4.21 24.00 -4.26
C ASP A 104 -3.74 23.62 -5.67
N GLN A 105 -2.42 23.61 -5.90
CA GLN A 105 -1.86 23.17 -7.17
C GLN A 105 -2.20 21.70 -7.45
N ILE A 106 -2.07 20.82 -6.46
CA ILE A 106 -2.40 19.39 -6.60
C ILE A 106 -3.89 19.20 -6.86
N ARG A 107 -4.77 19.94 -6.16
CA ARG A 107 -6.23 19.86 -6.34
C ARG A 107 -6.68 20.42 -7.68
N ALA A 108 -5.99 21.43 -8.22
CA ALA A 108 -6.27 22.00 -9.53
C ALA A 108 -5.85 21.10 -10.70
N GLN A 109 -5.01 20.08 -10.47
CA GLN A 109 -4.62 19.14 -11.52
C GLN A 109 -5.81 18.31 -12.01
N THR A 110 -6.03 18.30 -13.32
CA THR A 110 -7.04 17.50 -14.00
C THR A 110 -6.42 16.33 -14.74
N PHE A 111 -6.99 15.15 -14.59
CA PHE A 111 -6.57 13.94 -15.29
C PHE A 111 -7.77 13.33 -16.03
N ASN A 112 -7.54 12.84 -17.25
CA ASN A 112 -8.54 12.05 -17.95
C ASN A 112 -8.47 10.60 -17.44
N VAL A 113 -9.23 10.31 -16.39
CA VAL A 113 -9.29 8.97 -15.80
C VAL A 113 -10.34 8.16 -16.55
N ALA A 114 -9.95 6.99 -17.06
CA ALA A 114 -10.89 6.08 -17.69
C ALA A 114 -11.99 5.67 -16.69
N ILE A 115 -13.24 5.81 -17.10
CA ILE A 115 -14.38 5.36 -16.31
C ILE A 115 -14.49 3.84 -16.51
N PRO A 116 -14.39 3.02 -15.44
CA PRO A 116 -14.58 1.59 -15.58
C PRO A 116 -16.00 1.30 -16.07
N PRO A 117 -16.20 0.37 -17.01
CA PRO A 117 -17.53 0.03 -17.49
C PRO A 117 -18.37 -0.53 -16.34
N ASN A 118 -19.62 -0.06 -16.23
CA ASN A 118 -20.57 -0.58 -15.25
C ASN A 118 -21.17 -1.89 -15.77
N LEU A 119 -20.44 -2.98 -15.57
CA LEU A 119 -20.87 -4.34 -15.92
C LEU A 119 -21.37 -5.03 -14.65
N ASN A 120 -22.59 -5.58 -14.71
CA ASN A 120 -23.02 -6.51 -13.65
C ASN A 120 -22.20 -7.80 -13.80
N GLN A 121 -21.26 -8.01 -12.89
CA GLN A 121 -20.39 -9.17 -12.90
C GLN A 121 -21.01 -10.38 -12.18
N ASP A 122 -22.10 -10.19 -11.43
CA ASP A 122 -22.70 -11.23 -10.57
C ASP A 122 -23.14 -12.47 -11.36
N ASP A 123 -23.60 -12.29 -12.60
CA ASP A 123 -24.07 -13.37 -13.47
C ASP A 123 -22.99 -13.88 -14.47
N VAL A 124 -21.84 -13.19 -14.54
CA VAL A 124 -20.78 -13.51 -15.50
C VAL A 124 -19.81 -14.53 -14.86
N PRO A 125 -19.55 -15.68 -15.51
CA PRO A 125 -18.63 -16.68 -14.98
C PRO A 125 -17.22 -16.15 -14.75
N TRP A 126 -16.60 -16.58 -13.65
CA TRP A 126 -15.17 -16.37 -13.39
C TRP A 126 -14.31 -16.91 -14.55
N PRO A 127 -13.18 -16.24 -14.92
CA PRO A 127 -12.60 -15.02 -14.33
C PRO A 127 -13.14 -13.71 -14.91
N MET A 128 -14.11 -13.76 -15.82
CA MET A 128 -14.65 -12.56 -16.47
C MET A 128 -15.69 -11.83 -15.61
N GLY A 129 -16.21 -12.50 -14.57
CA GLY A 129 -17.01 -11.90 -13.53
C GLY A 129 -16.99 -12.73 -12.23
N ASP A 130 -18.05 -12.60 -11.46
CA ASP A 130 -18.12 -13.02 -10.06
C ASP A 130 -18.84 -14.35 -9.85
N LYS A 131 -19.44 -14.93 -10.89
CA LYS A 131 -20.18 -16.20 -10.78
C LYS A 131 -19.21 -17.38 -10.70
N ILE A 132 -19.24 -18.07 -9.56
CA ILE A 132 -18.48 -19.30 -9.32
C ILE A 132 -19.37 -20.52 -9.57
N ASP A 133 -18.80 -21.54 -10.20
CA ASP A 133 -19.45 -22.82 -10.47
C ASP A 133 -19.01 -23.84 -9.41
N ASP A 134 -19.73 -23.86 -8.29
CA ASP A 134 -19.42 -24.74 -7.14
C ASP A 134 -19.59 -26.24 -7.46
N ASP A 135 -20.38 -26.57 -8.48
CA ASP A 135 -20.65 -27.94 -8.91
C ASP A 135 -19.49 -28.56 -9.70
N ASN A 136 -18.47 -27.76 -10.03
CA ASN A 136 -17.36 -28.13 -10.92
C ASN A 136 -16.00 -28.07 -10.21
N PHE A 137 -15.96 -28.53 -8.96
CA PHE A 137 -14.73 -28.64 -8.19
C PHE A 137 -13.79 -29.71 -8.80
N PRO A 138 -12.47 -29.46 -8.95
CA PRO A 138 -11.56 -30.42 -9.56
C PRO A 138 -11.48 -31.75 -8.81
N SER A 139 -11.79 -32.86 -9.49
CA SER A 139 -11.86 -34.20 -8.90
C SER A 139 -10.50 -34.74 -8.41
N ASN A 140 -9.40 -34.19 -8.92
CA ASN A 140 -8.04 -34.54 -8.52
C ASN A 140 -7.55 -33.78 -7.28
N ILE A 141 -8.37 -32.89 -6.70
CA ILE A 141 -8.02 -32.12 -5.50
C ILE A 141 -8.84 -32.64 -4.31
N ASN A 142 -8.16 -32.89 -3.19
CA ASN A 142 -8.84 -33.22 -1.94
C ASN A 142 -9.34 -31.93 -1.26
N LYS A 143 -10.65 -31.66 -1.37
CA LYS A 143 -11.29 -30.45 -0.84
C LYS A 143 -11.09 -30.27 0.68
N THR A 144 -11.18 -31.35 1.45
CA THR A 144 -11.00 -31.31 2.90
C THR A 144 -9.57 -30.94 3.27
N LEU A 145 -8.58 -31.60 2.65
CA LEU A 145 -7.16 -31.30 2.90
C LEU A 145 -6.80 -29.86 2.51
N LEU A 146 -7.35 -29.37 1.39
CA LEU A 146 -7.19 -27.97 0.98
C LEU A 146 -7.77 -27.02 2.03
N GLN A 147 -9.01 -27.26 2.48
CA GLN A 147 -9.66 -26.40 3.46
C GLN A 147 -8.93 -26.42 4.80
N ASP A 148 -8.43 -27.59 5.25
CA ASP A 148 -7.63 -27.70 6.46
C ASP A 148 -6.31 -26.92 6.36
N ALA A 149 -5.65 -26.97 5.20
CA ALA A 149 -4.44 -26.18 4.95
C ALA A 149 -4.74 -24.68 5.02
N ILE A 150 -5.84 -24.22 4.42
CA ILE A 150 -6.27 -22.81 4.47
C ILE A 150 -6.61 -22.40 5.90
N ASN A 151 -7.44 -23.19 6.61
CA ASN A 151 -7.80 -22.94 8.01
C ASN A 151 -6.56 -22.76 8.89
N ASN A 152 -5.52 -23.57 8.68
CA ASN A 152 -4.27 -23.50 9.43
C ASN A 152 -3.49 -22.18 9.26
N LEU A 153 -3.71 -21.44 8.17
CA LEU A 153 -3.10 -20.12 7.93
C LEU A 153 -3.74 -19.00 8.76
N PHE A 154 -4.97 -19.19 9.24
CA PHE A 154 -5.69 -18.24 10.08
C PHE A 154 -5.48 -18.47 11.59
N ILE A 155 -4.76 -19.53 11.97
CA ILE A 155 -4.48 -19.84 13.37
C ILE A 155 -3.26 -19.05 13.87
N GLU A 156 -3.49 -18.15 14.82
CA GLU A 156 -2.44 -17.41 15.51
C GLU A 156 -1.77 -18.28 16.59
N ARG A 157 -0.61 -18.84 16.28
CA ARG A 157 0.12 -19.75 17.17
C ARG A 157 1.04 -19.02 18.17
N ASN A 158 1.41 -17.78 17.88
CA ASN A 158 2.30 -16.99 18.72
C ASN A 158 1.64 -15.64 19.07
N PRO A 159 1.23 -15.41 20.33
CA PRO A 159 0.56 -14.18 20.74
C PRO A 159 1.47 -12.94 20.66
N THR A 160 2.79 -13.09 20.62
CA THR A 160 3.74 -11.97 20.50
C THR A 160 4.17 -11.70 19.06
N LYS A 161 3.83 -12.60 18.13
CA LYS A 161 4.15 -12.49 16.70
C LYS A 161 2.98 -12.98 15.86
N LEU A 162 1.94 -12.15 15.82
CA LEU A 162 0.74 -12.42 15.04
C LEU A 162 1.06 -12.38 13.54
N ILE A 163 0.50 -13.32 12.77
CA ILE A 163 0.64 -13.39 11.31
C ILE A 163 -0.38 -12.49 10.64
N ARG A 164 -1.61 -12.45 11.16
CA ARG A 164 -2.75 -11.65 10.69
C ARG A 164 -3.09 -11.93 9.23
N THR A 165 -3.25 -13.21 8.88
CA THR A 165 -3.73 -13.60 7.54
C THR A 165 -5.10 -12.98 7.30
N ARG A 166 -5.21 -12.10 6.29
CA ARG A 166 -6.46 -11.36 5.99
C ARG A 166 -7.34 -12.03 4.94
N ALA A 167 -6.70 -12.62 3.94
CA ALA A 167 -7.36 -13.28 2.82
C ALA A 167 -6.45 -14.37 2.26
N VAL A 168 -7.05 -15.49 1.89
CA VAL A 168 -6.41 -16.54 1.10
C VAL A 168 -7.34 -16.84 -0.06
N VAL A 169 -6.80 -16.85 -1.27
CA VAL A 169 -7.52 -17.15 -2.51
C VAL A 169 -6.69 -18.16 -3.29
N VAL A 170 -7.32 -19.26 -3.71
CA VAL A 170 -6.65 -20.36 -4.40
C VAL A 170 -7.29 -20.57 -5.77
N LEU A 171 -6.45 -20.45 -6.80
CA LEU A 171 -6.82 -20.79 -8.17
C LEU A 171 -6.14 -22.07 -8.62
N TYR A 172 -6.88 -22.90 -9.35
CA TYR A 172 -6.36 -24.09 -10.01
C TYR A 172 -6.95 -24.18 -11.42
N ASP A 173 -6.08 -24.24 -12.42
CA ASP A 173 -6.46 -24.27 -13.84
C ASP A 173 -7.42 -23.12 -14.22
N GLY A 174 -7.10 -21.90 -13.76
CA GLY A 174 -7.92 -20.70 -13.99
C GLY A 174 -9.22 -20.63 -13.18
N LYS A 175 -9.60 -21.68 -12.45
CA LYS A 175 -10.81 -21.72 -11.61
C LYS A 175 -10.50 -21.27 -10.19
N LEU A 176 -11.38 -20.46 -9.62
CA LEU A 176 -11.39 -20.19 -8.18
C LEU A 176 -11.92 -21.44 -7.45
N ILE A 177 -11.09 -22.08 -6.64
CA ILE A 177 -11.45 -23.34 -5.95
C ILE A 177 -11.54 -23.21 -4.43
N ALA A 178 -11.02 -22.13 -3.86
CA ALA A 178 -11.20 -21.79 -2.46
C ALA A 178 -10.91 -20.31 -2.21
N GLU A 179 -11.66 -19.72 -1.29
CA GLU A 179 -11.36 -18.42 -0.71
C GLU A 179 -11.74 -18.41 0.78
N GLN A 180 -10.98 -17.69 1.59
CA GLN A 180 -11.28 -17.47 2.99
C GLN A 180 -10.77 -16.09 3.41
N TYR A 181 -11.56 -15.41 4.25
CA TYR A 181 -11.28 -14.06 4.71
C TYR A 181 -11.31 -14.02 6.24
N ALA A 182 -10.45 -13.20 6.84
CA ALA A 182 -10.52 -12.91 8.25
C ALA A 182 -11.73 -12.03 8.57
N SER A 183 -12.09 -11.97 9.86
CA SER A 183 -13.18 -11.09 10.33
C SER A 183 -12.97 -9.64 9.87
N GLY A 184 -14.03 -9.02 9.36
CA GLY A 184 -14.00 -7.66 8.80
C GLY A 184 -13.50 -7.55 7.36
N PHE A 185 -13.04 -8.65 6.74
CA PHE A 185 -12.61 -8.69 5.35
C PHE A 185 -13.57 -9.53 4.48
N SER A 186 -13.56 -9.23 3.18
CA SER A 186 -14.36 -9.96 2.18
C SER A 186 -13.69 -9.88 0.81
N ARG A 187 -14.30 -10.54 -0.19
CA ARG A 187 -13.93 -10.40 -1.60
C ARG A 187 -13.89 -8.95 -2.12
N LYS A 188 -14.59 -8.03 -1.46
CA LYS A 188 -14.63 -6.59 -1.81
C LYS A 188 -13.56 -5.76 -1.10
N SER A 189 -12.84 -6.32 -0.14
CA SER A 189 -11.79 -5.62 0.59
C SER A 189 -10.60 -5.33 -0.31
N LYS A 190 -10.07 -4.10 -0.23
CA LYS A 190 -8.88 -3.69 -0.99
C LYS A 190 -7.65 -3.77 -0.11
N PHE A 191 -6.60 -4.42 -0.62
CA PHE A 191 -5.34 -4.56 0.08
C PHE A 191 -4.24 -3.74 -0.61
N LEU A 192 -3.22 -3.35 0.15
CA LEU A 192 -2.01 -2.75 -0.42
C LEU A 192 -1.27 -3.79 -1.26
N GLY A 193 -1.06 -3.49 -2.54
CA GLY A 193 -0.39 -4.41 -3.47
C GLY A 193 1.12 -4.56 -3.23
N TRP A 194 1.78 -3.57 -2.61
CA TRP A 194 3.24 -3.57 -2.41
C TRP A 194 4.00 -3.95 -3.68
N SER A 195 4.97 -4.86 -3.59
CA SER A 195 5.71 -5.35 -4.75
C SER A 195 4.89 -6.26 -5.66
N MET A 196 3.74 -6.80 -5.24
CA MET A 196 2.87 -7.56 -6.16
C MET A 196 2.38 -6.69 -7.32
N THR A 197 2.25 -5.37 -7.10
CA THR A 197 1.91 -4.42 -8.16
C THR A 197 2.93 -4.41 -9.30
N LYS A 198 4.21 -4.72 -9.05
CA LYS A 198 5.25 -4.80 -10.10
C LYS A 198 4.92 -5.87 -11.14
N SER A 199 4.35 -7.00 -10.73
CA SER A 199 3.95 -8.07 -11.64
C SER A 199 2.85 -7.61 -12.59
N ILE A 200 1.88 -6.84 -12.09
CA ILE A 200 0.81 -6.26 -12.91
C ILE A 200 1.39 -5.26 -13.91
N ILE A 201 2.25 -4.35 -13.47
CA ILE A 201 2.91 -3.39 -14.38
C ILE A 201 3.75 -4.12 -15.43
N SER A 202 4.51 -5.15 -15.05
CA SER A 202 5.29 -5.97 -15.99
C SER A 202 4.41 -6.64 -17.05
N ALA A 203 3.26 -7.20 -16.65
CA ALA A 203 2.31 -7.78 -17.60
C ALA A 203 1.74 -6.74 -18.57
N LEU A 204 1.38 -5.54 -18.08
CA LEU A 204 0.91 -4.44 -18.93
C LEU A 204 2.00 -3.98 -19.92
N ILE A 205 3.25 -3.90 -19.49
CA ILE A 205 4.39 -3.61 -20.36
C ILE A 205 4.55 -4.71 -21.42
N GLY A 206 4.45 -5.98 -21.06
CA GLY A 206 4.49 -7.09 -22.01
C GLY A 206 3.39 -7.02 -23.08
N ILE A 207 2.18 -6.60 -22.71
CA ILE A 207 1.08 -6.36 -23.66
C ILE A 207 1.46 -5.22 -24.63
N LEU A 208 2.02 -4.12 -24.14
CA LEU A 208 2.45 -3.01 -25.00
C LEU A 208 3.58 -3.41 -25.96
N VAL A 209 4.51 -4.26 -25.52
CA VAL A 209 5.57 -4.81 -26.39
C VAL A 209 4.98 -5.70 -27.48
N ASN A 210 4.06 -6.61 -27.11
CA ASN A 210 3.36 -7.46 -28.06
C ASN A 210 2.55 -6.65 -29.08
N ASP A 211 1.94 -5.54 -28.65
CA ASP A 211 1.21 -4.59 -29.50
C ASP A 211 2.14 -3.69 -30.33
N MET A 212 3.47 -3.85 -30.25
CA MET A 212 4.48 -2.99 -30.89
C MET A 212 4.37 -1.51 -30.50
N LYS A 213 3.81 -1.22 -29.33
CA LYS A 213 3.67 0.15 -28.78
C LYS A 213 4.85 0.55 -27.91
N LEU A 214 5.69 -0.40 -27.51
CA LEU A 214 6.88 -0.19 -26.70
C LEU A 214 7.97 -1.17 -27.14
N ASN A 215 9.22 -0.69 -27.21
CA ASN A 215 10.39 -1.52 -27.39
C ASN A 215 11.26 -1.43 -26.13
N ILE A 216 11.56 -2.55 -25.50
CA ILE A 216 12.32 -2.58 -24.24
C ILE A 216 13.83 -2.40 -24.42
N ASP A 217 14.32 -2.57 -25.66
CA ASP A 217 15.73 -2.37 -26.00
C ASP A 217 16.03 -0.90 -26.35
N GLU A 218 14.99 -0.07 -26.50
CA GLU A 218 15.15 1.37 -26.71
C GLU A 218 15.44 2.09 -25.39
N PRO A 219 16.25 3.17 -25.42
CA PRO A 219 16.42 4.04 -24.26
C PRO A 219 15.09 4.57 -23.75
N ALA A 220 14.97 4.75 -22.44
CA ALA A 220 13.79 5.37 -21.84
C ALA A 220 13.56 6.76 -22.46
N PRO A 221 12.33 7.09 -22.90
CA PRO A 221 12.03 8.37 -23.57
C PRO A 221 11.87 9.52 -22.58
N LEU A 222 12.78 9.60 -21.59
CA LEU A 222 12.79 10.62 -20.55
C LEU A 222 14.01 11.53 -20.77
N PRO A 223 13.81 12.82 -21.12
CA PRO A 223 14.90 13.76 -21.35
C PRO A 223 15.92 13.82 -20.21
N GLU A 224 15.45 13.64 -18.97
CA GLU A 224 16.24 13.66 -17.75
C GLU A 224 17.23 12.49 -17.67
N TRP A 225 16.96 11.36 -18.35
CA TRP A 225 17.76 10.13 -18.26
C TRP A 225 18.73 9.95 -19.44
N ASN A 226 18.95 10.99 -20.23
CA ASN A 226 19.85 10.95 -21.39
C ASN A 226 21.34 11.06 -21.04
N ASN A 227 21.69 11.29 -19.77
CA ASN A 227 23.07 11.47 -19.33
C ASN A 227 23.66 10.14 -18.82
N THR A 228 24.83 9.75 -19.33
CA THR A 228 25.53 8.52 -18.93
C THR A 228 26.19 8.60 -17.55
N ASN A 229 26.19 9.78 -16.92
CA ASN A 229 26.76 10.00 -15.58
C ASN A 229 25.71 10.04 -14.46
N ASP A 230 24.44 9.74 -14.78
CA ASP A 230 23.37 9.56 -13.79
C ASP A 230 23.41 8.16 -13.17
#